data_AF-A0A521ZVG5-F1
#
_entry.id   AF-A0A521ZVG5-F1
#
_cell.length_a   1.000
_cell.length_b   1.000
_cell.length_c   1.000
_cell.angle_alpha   90.00
_cell.angle_beta   90.00
_cell.angle_gamma   90.00
#
_symmetry.space_group_name_H-M   'P 1'
#
loop_
_entity.id
_entity.type
_entity.pdbx_description
1 polymer ?
#
loop_
_entity_poly.entity_id
_entity_poly.type
_entity_poly.pdbx_seq_one_letter_code
_entity_poly.pdbx_strand_id
1 'polypeptide(L)'
;MNPATIQLSEKRLNGAYIITLGPGLVRYLKVKDFLSTEESWIWIEGLRELSSEPKIEIPPEYSKGESLNFKQVDEIFANKNWDDRLEIHHALGKAFHKHGLPSDVYCQFHSWLQLDQFARAECLRSWVKEAWENEVVVQSYACSKDFEILAKSPGQLQGQCVFRKTPFVNERLKLLARKAQRQAKLQAAKLENEENRARERRAAEDLESLRKSKYNTFVYLMEDLRNGRWKIGQSRTPTKRERTLQSEVPEIVMRLSIPADIVEEKRLHSRYAHKRVRGEWFSLTHEEQVWIVYFLKKRGDTERMFIDYVWFGKTCFGSSFTSTIAEKE
;
A
#
# COMPACT_ATOMS: atom_id res chain seq x y z
N MET A 1 39.02 -15.43 36.13
CA MET A 1 39.83 -14.38 35.48
C MET A 1 39.12 -13.07 35.75
N ASN A 2 39.81 -12.05 36.27
CA ASN A 2 39.21 -10.71 36.37
C ASN A 2 38.79 -10.28 34.96
N PRO A 3 37.53 -9.85 34.73
CA PRO A 3 37.18 -9.23 33.46
C PRO A 3 38.14 -8.07 33.24
N ALA A 4 38.74 -8.01 32.05
CA ALA A 4 39.63 -6.93 31.69
C ALA A 4 38.88 -5.61 31.92
N THR A 5 39.37 -4.78 32.83
CA THR A 5 38.75 -3.49 33.15
C THR A 5 38.64 -2.70 31.85
N ILE A 6 37.41 -2.50 31.38
CA ILE A 6 37.18 -1.76 30.14
C ILE A 6 37.71 -0.33 30.30
N GLN A 7 38.49 0.14 29.34
CA GLN A 7 39.04 1.49 29.39
C GLN A 7 38.16 2.44 28.58
N LEU A 8 37.43 3.31 29.27
CA LEU A 8 36.66 4.38 28.66
C LEU A 8 37.39 5.72 28.83
N SER A 9 37.36 6.57 27.81
CA SER A 9 37.98 7.89 27.89
C SER A 9 37.09 8.91 28.59
N GLU A 10 37.69 9.82 29.35
CA GLU A 10 37.01 10.99 29.91
C GLU A 10 36.98 12.17 28.94
N LYS A 11 37.91 12.18 27.98
CA LYS A 11 37.97 13.22 26.95
C LYS A 11 37.09 12.82 25.78
N ARG A 12 36.41 13.80 25.18
CA ARG A 12 35.66 13.58 23.94
C ARG A 12 36.60 13.10 22.85
N LEU A 13 36.19 12.04 22.17
CA LEU A 13 36.95 11.42 21.09
C LEU A 13 36.11 11.44 19.80
N ASN A 14 36.78 11.72 18.69
CA ASN A 14 36.20 11.63 17.36
C ASN A 14 35.89 10.17 17.02
N GLY A 15 34.75 9.92 16.37
CA GLY A 15 34.29 8.57 16.02
C GLY A 15 34.09 7.61 17.22
N ALA A 16 33.79 8.12 18.41
CA ALA A 16 33.51 7.30 19.61
C ALA A 16 32.03 7.28 19.98
N TYR A 17 31.58 6.18 20.60
CA TYR A 17 30.30 6.14 21.29
C TYR A 17 30.33 7.09 22.49
N ILE A 18 29.22 7.78 22.74
CA ILE A 18 29.04 8.62 23.93
C ILE A 18 28.24 7.79 24.93
N ILE A 19 28.81 7.53 26.09
CA ILE A 19 28.23 6.67 27.12
C ILE A 19 27.94 7.53 28.35
N THR A 20 26.68 7.70 28.68
CA THR A 20 26.25 8.39 29.90
C THR A 20 25.93 7.35 30.96
N LEU A 21 26.76 7.27 31.99
CA LEU A 21 26.66 6.30 33.08
C LEU A 21 25.78 6.80 34.25
N GLY A 22 25.59 8.13 34.33
CA GLY A 22 24.76 8.81 35.32
C GLY A 22 24.84 10.33 35.15
N PRO A 23 24.12 11.13 35.98
CA PRO A 23 24.15 12.58 35.90
C PRO A 23 25.57 13.16 35.98
N GLY A 24 26.01 13.86 34.93
CA GLY A 24 27.36 14.43 34.84
C GLY A 24 28.49 13.43 34.56
N LEU A 25 28.20 12.13 34.50
CA LEU A 25 29.18 11.07 34.26
C LEU A 25 29.10 10.56 32.83
N VAL A 26 29.84 11.23 31.93
CA VAL A 26 29.97 10.86 30.52
C VAL A 26 31.35 10.25 30.26
N ARG A 27 31.38 9.20 29.47
CA ARG A 27 32.58 8.47 29.03
C ARG A 27 32.49 8.20 27.53
N TYR A 28 33.63 7.97 26.90
CA TYR A 28 33.74 7.79 25.46
C TYR A 28 34.42 6.46 25.11
N LEU A 29 33.77 5.65 24.27
CA LEU A 29 34.27 4.36 23.78
C LEU A 29 34.64 4.46 22.30
N LYS A 30 35.93 4.34 21.98
CA LYS A 30 36.37 4.32 20.58
C LYS A 30 35.82 3.09 19.88
N VAL A 31 35.26 3.26 18.69
CA VAL A 31 34.81 2.14 17.85
C VAL A 31 35.94 1.16 17.56
N LYS A 32 37.16 1.65 17.33
CA LYS A 32 38.33 0.79 17.10
C LYS A 32 38.63 -0.13 18.29
N ASP A 33 38.59 0.42 19.51
CA ASP A 33 38.86 -0.36 20.72
C ASP A 33 37.74 -1.37 20.95
N PHE A 34 36.49 -0.94 20.72
CA PHE A 34 35.31 -1.81 20.77
C PHE A 34 35.41 -3.01 19.81
N LEU A 35 35.82 -2.77 18.57
CA LEU A 35 35.94 -3.81 17.54
C LEU A 35 37.25 -4.62 17.61
N SER A 36 38.21 -4.19 18.44
CA SER A 36 39.48 -4.91 18.64
C SER A 36 39.32 -6.19 19.44
N THR A 37 38.24 -6.31 20.23
CA THR A 37 37.92 -7.55 20.95
C THR A 37 37.29 -8.57 20.02
N GLU A 38 37.52 -9.86 20.29
CA GLU A 38 36.80 -10.92 19.60
C GLU A 38 35.35 -11.00 20.04
N GLU A 39 35.12 -10.78 21.33
CA GLU A 39 33.81 -10.92 21.95
C GLU A 39 33.28 -9.56 22.42
N SER A 40 32.02 -9.26 22.10
CA SER A 40 31.32 -8.04 22.52
C SER A 40 30.96 -8.05 24.01
N TRP A 41 30.76 -9.24 24.60
CA TRP A 41 30.32 -9.38 25.99
C TRP A 41 31.27 -8.74 27.01
N ILE A 42 32.57 -8.65 26.70
CA ILE A 42 33.57 -7.98 27.54
C ILE A 42 33.18 -6.51 27.76
N TRP A 43 32.75 -5.82 26.70
CA TRP A 43 32.31 -4.44 26.78
C TRP A 43 30.93 -4.30 27.42
N ILE A 44 30.01 -5.21 27.09
CA ILE A 44 28.65 -5.18 27.63
C ILE A 44 28.66 -5.39 29.15
N GLU A 45 29.36 -6.41 29.65
CA GLU A 45 29.48 -6.66 31.09
C GLU A 45 30.25 -5.55 31.80
N GLY A 46 31.35 -5.07 31.22
CA GLY A 46 32.07 -3.93 31.78
C GLY A 46 31.21 -2.67 31.89
N LEU A 47 30.31 -2.42 30.93
CA LEU A 47 29.36 -1.30 31.01
C LEU A 47 28.27 -1.52 32.06
N ARG A 48 27.79 -2.76 32.21
CA ARG A 48 26.82 -3.14 33.26
C ARG A 48 27.38 -2.98 34.67
N GLU A 49 28.67 -3.26 34.86
CA GLU A 49 29.37 -3.04 36.13
C GLU A 49 29.47 -1.54 36.48
N LEU A 50 29.59 -0.68 35.46
CA LEU A 50 29.69 0.78 35.64
C LEU A 50 28.33 1.47 35.82
N SER A 51 27.27 0.94 35.20
CA SER A 51 25.91 1.48 35.29
C SER A 51 24.88 0.42 34.92
N SER A 52 23.77 0.36 35.65
CA SER A 52 22.67 -0.56 35.33
C SER A 52 21.90 -0.15 34.06
N GLU A 53 21.87 1.15 33.74
CA GLU A 53 21.15 1.71 32.60
C GLU A 53 21.98 2.78 31.87
N PRO A 54 23.10 2.41 31.23
CA PRO A 54 23.89 3.35 30.47
C PRO A 54 23.10 3.85 29.25
N LYS A 55 23.09 5.17 29.04
CA LYS A 55 22.60 5.74 27.78
C LYS A 55 23.75 5.77 26.77
N ILE A 56 23.60 5.06 25.65
CA ILE A 56 24.60 4.98 24.60
C ILE A 56 24.12 5.77 23.39
N GLU A 57 24.93 6.75 22.96
CA GLU A 57 24.71 7.48 21.71
C GLU A 57 25.76 7.07 20.67
N ILE A 58 25.29 6.92 19.44
CA ILE A 58 26.06 6.43 18.31
C ILE A 58 27.11 7.48 17.89
N PRO A 59 28.33 7.09 17.47
CA PRO A 59 29.33 8.02 16.99
C PRO A 59 28.79 8.89 15.83
N PRO A 60 28.81 10.23 15.94
CA PRO A 60 28.24 11.12 14.92
C PRO A 60 29.01 11.08 13.59
N GLU A 61 30.32 10.75 13.63
CA GLU A 61 31.25 10.85 12.50
C GLU A 61 31.37 9.57 11.67
N TYR A 62 30.83 8.44 12.15
CA TYR A 62 30.76 7.19 11.36
C TYR A 62 29.67 7.22 10.27
N SER A 63 28.98 8.36 10.11
CA SER A 63 27.91 8.57 9.15
C SER A 63 28.35 9.20 7.81
N LYS A 64 29.62 9.63 7.69
CA LYS A 64 30.14 10.32 6.49
C LYS A 64 31.35 9.58 5.92
N GLY A 65 31.10 8.67 4.97
CA GLY A 65 32.11 8.11 4.07
C GLY A 65 32.56 6.68 4.38
N GLU A 66 32.31 6.17 5.59
CA GLU A 66 32.57 4.76 5.92
C GLU A 66 31.30 3.93 5.78
N SER A 67 31.42 2.74 5.21
CA SER A 67 30.34 1.77 4.94
C SER A 67 29.64 1.20 6.21
N LEU A 68 29.83 1.82 7.39
CA LEU A 68 29.28 1.43 8.69
C LEU A 68 28.42 2.55 9.29
N ASN A 69 27.15 2.57 8.93
CA ASN A 69 26.13 3.48 9.45
C ASN A 69 25.30 2.81 10.56
N PHE A 70 25.78 2.87 11.78
CA PHE A 70 25.07 2.31 12.95
C PHE A 70 23.74 3.00 13.24
N LYS A 71 23.53 4.25 12.82
CA LYS A 71 22.23 4.91 12.98
C LYS A 71 21.12 4.18 12.23
N GLN A 72 21.38 3.78 10.98
CA GLN A 72 20.41 3.01 10.20
C GLN A 72 20.16 1.62 10.81
N VAL A 73 21.18 1.01 11.41
CA VAL A 73 21.05 -0.27 12.11
C VAL A 73 20.14 -0.12 13.34
N ASP A 74 20.36 0.93 14.15
CA ASP A 74 19.53 1.24 15.31
C ASP A 74 18.06 1.52 14.94
N GLU A 75 17.79 2.12 13.78
CA GLU A 75 16.42 2.33 13.28
C GLU A 75 15.70 0.98 13.02
N ILE A 76 16.42 -0.03 12.51
CA ILE A 76 15.88 -1.38 12.30
C ILE A 76 15.64 -2.12 13.62
N PHE A 77 16.53 -1.92 14.59
CA PHE A 77 16.50 -2.60 15.89
C PHE A 77 16.07 -1.66 17.03
N ALA A 78 15.22 -0.68 16.76
CA ALA A 78 14.82 0.34 17.74
C ALA A 78 14.08 -0.24 18.95
N ASN A 79 13.51 -1.44 18.81
CA ASN A 79 12.83 -2.18 19.88
C ASN A 79 13.79 -3.00 20.77
N LYS A 80 15.08 -3.04 20.45
CA LYS A 80 16.09 -3.75 21.21
C LYS A 80 16.63 -2.88 22.35
N ASN A 81 17.01 -3.53 23.45
CA ASN A 81 17.72 -2.88 24.55
C ASN A 81 19.12 -2.41 24.10
N TRP A 82 19.84 -1.69 24.96
CA TRP A 82 21.12 -1.08 24.58
C TRP A 82 22.21 -2.13 24.31
N ASP A 83 22.18 -3.25 25.03
CA ASP A 83 23.15 -4.33 24.98
C ASP A 83 22.98 -5.20 23.74
N ASP A 84 21.75 -5.60 23.38
CA ASP A 84 21.49 -6.27 22.09
C ASP A 84 21.93 -5.40 20.91
N ARG A 85 21.66 -4.08 20.97
CA ARG A 85 22.08 -3.13 19.92
C ARG A 85 23.60 -3.05 19.83
N LEU A 86 24.29 -3.00 20.98
CA LEU A 86 25.75 -2.95 21.01
C LEU A 86 26.35 -4.26 20.47
N GLU A 87 25.77 -5.41 20.79
CA GLU A 87 26.17 -6.70 20.22
C GLU A 87 26.01 -6.71 18.68
N ILE A 88 24.88 -6.21 18.17
CA ILE A 88 24.62 -6.09 16.73
C ILE A 88 25.66 -5.15 16.08
N HIS A 89 25.97 -4.01 16.70
CA HIS A 89 27.00 -3.09 16.23
C HIS A 89 28.37 -3.75 16.16
N HIS A 90 28.76 -4.49 17.20
CA HIS A 90 30.02 -5.24 17.23
C HIS A 90 30.06 -6.25 16.09
N ALA A 91 29.01 -7.05 15.97
CA ALA A 91 28.92 -8.13 15.01
C ALA A 91 28.96 -7.64 13.55
N LEU A 92 28.32 -6.50 13.24
CA LEU A 92 28.38 -5.85 11.94
C LEU A 92 29.72 -5.15 11.71
N GLY A 93 30.26 -4.47 12.73
CA GLY A 93 31.59 -3.86 12.66
C GLY A 93 32.66 -4.90 12.34
N LYS A 94 32.66 -6.05 13.02
CA LYS A 94 33.56 -7.18 12.72
C LYS A 94 33.33 -7.75 11.32
N ALA A 95 32.08 -7.88 10.89
CA ALA A 95 31.78 -8.36 9.54
C ALA A 95 32.28 -7.40 8.45
N PHE A 96 32.18 -6.09 8.68
CA PHE A 96 32.76 -5.09 7.80
C PHE A 96 34.29 -5.21 7.75
N HIS A 97 34.97 -5.26 8.90
CA HIS A 97 36.43 -5.37 8.92
C HIS A 97 36.94 -6.67 8.29
N LYS A 98 36.24 -7.80 8.51
CA LYS A 98 36.66 -9.12 8.04
C LYS A 98 36.24 -9.42 6.60
N HIS A 99 35.03 -9.03 6.22
CA HIS A 99 34.40 -9.42 4.96
C HIS A 99 34.09 -8.23 4.05
N GLY A 100 34.23 -7.00 4.53
CA GLY A 100 33.87 -5.79 3.79
C GLY A 100 32.37 -5.56 3.71
N LEU A 101 31.54 -6.20 4.55
CA LEU A 101 30.08 -6.07 4.54
C LEU A 101 29.62 -4.68 5.02
N PRO A 102 29.11 -3.80 4.15
CA PRO A 102 28.54 -2.53 4.56
C PRO A 102 27.28 -2.74 5.39
N SER A 103 27.02 -1.85 6.34
CA SER A 103 25.76 -1.83 7.10
C SER A 103 24.56 -1.69 6.16
N ASP A 104 24.67 -0.85 5.12
CA ASP A 104 23.59 -0.60 4.15
C ASP A 104 23.15 -1.89 3.45
N VAL A 105 24.09 -2.79 3.12
CA VAL A 105 23.79 -4.10 2.53
C VAL A 105 22.98 -4.94 3.50
N TYR A 106 23.41 -5.01 4.77
CA TYR A 106 22.68 -5.76 5.79
C TYR A 106 21.28 -5.17 6.05
N CYS A 107 21.18 -3.84 6.14
CA CYS A 107 19.92 -3.13 6.32
C CYS A 107 18.94 -3.43 5.18
N GLN A 108 19.41 -3.44 3.92
CA GLN A 108 18.62 -3.81 2.76
C GLN A 108 18.16 -5.28 2.84
N PHE A 109 19.07 -6.21 3.16
CA PHE A 109 18.75 -7.62 3.33
C PHE A 109 17.68 -7.85 4.40
N HIS A 110 17.87 -7.24 5.57
CA HIS A 110 16.97 -7.36 6.71
C HIS A 110 15.58 -6.80 6.39
N SER A 111 15.53 -5.63 5.76
CA SER A 111 14.28 -4.95 5.40
C SER A 111 13.52 -5.70 4.31
N TRP A 112 14.21 -6.15 3.26
CA TRP A 112 13.63 -6.92 2.16
C TRP A 112 12.96 -8.21 2.65
N LEU A 113 13.62 -8.93 3.54
CA LEU A 113 13.10 -10.17 4.13
C LEU A 113 12.21 -9.93 5.36
N GLN A 114 12.01 -8.67 5.74
CA GLN A 114 11.26 -8.25 6.93
C GLN A 114 11.64 -9.08 8.17
N LEU A 115 12.93 -9.27 8.41
CA LEU A 115 13.40 -10.13 9.48
C LEU A 115 13.04 -9.51 10.84
N ASP A 116 12.81 -10.38 11.82
CA ASP A 116 12.55 -10.06 13.22
C ASP A 116 13.81 -10.25 14.09
N GLN A 117 14.81 -10.93 13.54
CA GLN A 117 16.03 -11.32 14.24
C GLN A 117 17.27 -10.96 13.43
N PHE A 118 18.38 -10.77 14.14
CA PHE A 118 19.66 -10.48 13.54
C PHE A 118 20.21 -11.72 12.80
N ALA A 119 20.31 -11.65 11.46
CA ALA A 119 20.65 -12.78 10.60
C ALA A 119 21.93 -12.55 9.78
N ARG A 120 22.99 -12.05 10.43
CA ARG A 120 24.26 -11.68 9.77
C ARG A 120 24.88 -12.79 8.94
N ALA A 121 24.96 -14.01 9.48
CA ALA A 121 25.59 -15.14 8.79
C ALA A 121 24.90 -15.43 7.46
N GLU A 122 23.57 -15.30 7.43
CA GLU A 122 22.80 -15.53 6.23
C GLU A 122 22.89 -14.38 5.22
N CYS A 123 22.94 -13.14 5.70
CA CYS A 123 23.27 -12.00 4.85
C CYS A 123 24.64 -12.22 4.15
N LEU A 124 25.66 -12.64 4.89
CA LEU A 124 26.99 -12.91 4.32
C LEU A 124 26.98 -14.07 3.30
N ARG A 125 26.20 -15.13 3.56
CA ARG A 125 26.08 -16.28 2.65
C ARG A 125 25.34 -15.95 1.36
N SER A 126 24.36 -15.06 1.44
CA SER A 126 23.52 -14.69 0.30
C SER A 126 24.13 -13.55 -0.51
N TRP A 127 24.84 -12.61 0.11
CA TRP A 127 25.37 -11.43 -0.55
C TRP A 127 26.47 -11.76 -1.57
N VAL A 128 26.34 -11.21 -2.78
CA VAL A 128 27.37 -11.24 -3.82
C VAL A 128 28.24 -9.99 -3.66
N LYS A 129 29.38 -10.17 -2.98
CA LYS A 129 30.28 -9.08 -2.61
C LYS A 129 30.81 -8.32 -3.85
N GLU A 130 31.12 -9.03 -4.92
CA GLU A 130 31.69 -8.51 -6.15
C GLU A 130 30.75 -7.56 -6.90
N ALA A 131 29.45 -7.65 -6.61
CA ALA A 131 28.43 -6.78 -7.20
C ALA A 131 28.30 -5.43 -6.48
N TRP A 132 28.86 -5.29 -5.27
CA TRP A 132 28.77 -4.04 -4.51
C TRP A 132 29.52 -2.92 -5.24
N GLU A 133 28.80 -1.83 -5.53
CA GLU A 133 29.31 -0.68 -6.31
C GLU A 133 29.81 -1.05 -7.73
N ASN A 134 29.40 -2.20 -8.27
CA ASN A 134 29.76 -2.65 -9.61
C ASN A 134 28.52 -2.94 -10.46
N GLU A 135 28.06 -1.92 -11.20
CA GLU A 135 26.86 -1.99 -12.02
C GLU A 135 26.90 -3.11 -13.07
N VAL A 136 28.05 -3.31 -13.74
CA VAL A 136 28.20 -4.34 -14.78
C VAL A 136 27.96 -5.73 -14.19
N VAL A 137 28.51 -5.98 -13.00
CA VAL A 137 28.29 -7.24 -12.29
C VAL A 137 26.84 -7.36 -11.83
N VAL A 138 26.23 -6.30 -11.29
CA VAL A 138 24.81 -6.31 -10.90
C VAL A 138 23.90 -6.68 -12.07
N GLN A 139 24.09 -6.03 -13.23
CA GLN A 139 23.27 -6.27 -14.42
C GLN A 139 23.42 -7.69 -14.97
N SER A 140 24.57 -8.34 -14.75
CA SER A 140 24.74 -9.75 -15.13
C SER A 140 23.77 -10.71 -14.42
N TYR A 141 23.19 -10.29 -13.28
CA TYR A 141 22.20 -11.08 -12.53
C TYR A 141 20.75 -10.73 -12.85
N ALA A 142 20.46 -9.71 -13.67
CA ALA A 142 19.10 -9.19 -13.88
C ALA A 142 18.11 -10.23 -14.42
N CYS A 143 18.59 -11.18 -15.22
CA CYS A 143 17.77 -12.26 -15.78
C CYS A 143 17.78 -13.56 -14.94
N SER A 144 18.52 -13.59 -13.83
CA SER A 144 18.64 -14.80 -13.02
C SER A 144 17.50 -14.95 -12.02
N LYS A 145 16.90 -16.14 -11.99
CA LYS A 145 15.84 -16.47 -11.03
C LYS A 145 16.39 -16.76 -9.63
N ASP A 146 17.67 -17.12 -9.53
CA ASP A 146 18.33 -17.55 -8.29
C ASP A 146 18.90 -16.40 -7.48
N PHE A 147 18.85 -15.18 -8.02
CA PHE A 147 19.32 -13.97 -7.37
C PHE A 147 18.20 -12.94 -7.27
N GLU A 148 18.37 -11.99 -6.37
CA GLU A 148 17.55 -10.79 -6.25
C GLU A 148 18.47 -9.57 -6.25
N ILE A 149 18.08 -8.54 -7.00
CA ILE A 149 18.75 -7.24 -7.00
C ILE A 149 17.90 -6.29 -6.16
N LEU A 150 18.49 -5.73 -5.11
CA LEU A 150 17.86 -4.72 -4.27
C LEU A 150 18.48 -3.35 -4.56
N ALA A 151 17.65 -2.32 -4.63
CA ALA A 151 18.09 -0.94 -4.80
C ALA A 151 17.58 -0.08 -3.64
N LYS A 152 18.39 0.87 -3.20
CA LYS A 152 18.03 1.81 -2.12
C LYS A 152 16.84 2.71 -2.49
N SER A 153 16.78 3.10 -3.76
CA SER A 153 15.67 3.86 -4.35
C SER A 153 15.40 3.35 -5.78
N PRO A 154 14.14 3.39 -6.25
CA PRO A 154 13.83 3.11 -7.65
C PRO A 154 14.63 4.03 -8.57
N GLY A 155 15.31 3.45 -9.57
CA GLY A 155 16.07 4.22 -10.57
C GLY A 155 17.46 4.70 -10.13
N GLN A 156 17.89 4.47 -8.88
CA GLN A 156 19.29 4.69 -8.49
C GLN A 156 20.16 3.48 -8.82
N LEU A 157 21.27 3.74 -9.50
CA LEU A 157 22.29 2.75 -9.83
C LEU A 157 23.28 2.53 -8.67
N GLN A 158 23.51 3.55 -7.86
CA GLN A 158 24.44 3.47 -6.72
C GLN A 158 23.78 2.77 -5.51
N GLY A 159 24.52 1.87 -4.87
CA GLY A 159 24.07 1.16 -3.66
C GLY A 159 23.16 -0.05 -3.93
N GLN A 160 23.16 -0.58 -5.15
CA GLN A 160 22.48 -1.83 -5.46
C GLN A 160 23.21 -3.03 -4.83
N CYS A 161 22.43 -3.96 -4.30
CA CYS A 161 22.93 -5.19 -3.67
C CYS A 161 22.39 -6.39 -4.42
N VAL A 162 23.22 -7.40 -4.64
CA VAL A 162 22.77 -8.68 -5.20
C VAL A 162 22.82 -9.75 -4.12
N PHE A 163 21.72 -10.47 -3.96
CA PHE A 163 21.59 -11.57 -3.01
C PHE A 163 21.18 -12.85 -3.72
N ARG A 164 21.91 -13.94 -3.46
CA ARG A 164 21.50 -15.30 -3.81
C ARG A 164 20.31 -15.72 -2.96
N LYS A 165 19.31 -16.34 -3.60
CA LYS A 165 18.16 -16.96 -2.95
C LYS A 165 18.54 -18.31 -2.37
N THR A 166 19.20 -18.29 -1.22
CA THR A 166 19.49 -19.48 -0.43
C THR A 166 18.18 -20.17 0.04
N PRO A 167 18.24 -21.38 0.62
CA PRO A 167 17.06 -22.02 1.20
C PRO A 167 16.35 -21.14 2.24
N PHE A 168 17.11 -20.44 3.11
CA PHE A 168 16.56 -19.49 4.08
C PHE A 168 15.80 -18.34 3.40
N VAL A 169 16.43 -17.71 2.41
CA VAL A 169 15.83 -16.59 1.67
C VAL A 169 14.55 -17.04 0.98
N ASN A 170 14.58 -18.18 0.29
CA ASN A 170 13.40 -18.73 -0.39
C ASN A 170 12.26 -19.08 0.57
N GLU A 171 12.56 -19.66 1.73
CA GLU A 171 11.56 -19.94 2.75
C GLU A 171 10.93 -18.65 3.26
N ARG A 172 11.75 -17.62 3.53
CA ARG A 172 11.26 -16.32 4.00
C ARG A 172 10.38 -15.64 2.96
N LEU A 173 10.80 -15.62 1.69
CA LEU A 173 10.00 -15.07 0.58
C LEU A 173 8.66 -15.79 0.43
N LYS A 174 8.62 -17.12 0.54
CA LYS A 174 7.36 -17.89 0.53
C LYS A 174 6.43 -17.48 1.67
N LEU A 175 6.99 -17.25 2.86
CA LEU A 175 6.23 -16.82 4.04
C LEU A 175 5.64 -15.42 3.83
N LEU A 176 6.42 -14.49 3.30
CA LEU A 176 5.97 -13.14 2.94
C LEU A 176 4.87 -13.16 1.87
N ALA A 177 5.02 -13.98 0.82
CA ALA A 177 4.01 -14.12 -0.22
C ALA A 177 2.67 -14.63 0.35
N ARG A 178 2.69 -15.62 1.26
CA ARG A 178 1.48 -16.11 1.94
C ARG A 178 0.81 -15.04 2.80
N LYS A 179 1.61 -14.24 3.52
CA LYS A 179 1.10 -13.10 4.33
C LYS A 179 0.42 -12.06 3.44
N ALA A 180 1.09 -11.65 2.35
CA ALA A 180 0.55 -10.69 1.40
C ALA A 180 -0.76 -11.19 0.76
N GLN A 181 -0.81 -12.46 0.34
CA GLN A 181 -2.03 -13.06 -0.22
C GLN A 181 -3.19 -13.06 0.79
N ARG A 182 -2.92 -13.39 2.06
CA ARG A 182 -3.93 -13.35 3.13
C ARG A 182 -4.44 -11.94 3.37
N GLN A 183 -3.55 -10.95 3.40
CA GLN A 183 -3.93 -9.54 3.56
C GLN A 183 -4.77 -9.04 2.39
N ALA A 184 -4.38 -9.34 1.15
CA ALA A 184 -5.14 -8.99 -0.04
C ALA A 184 -6.55 -9.61 -0.02
N LYS A 185 -6.68 -10.88 0.36
CA LYS A 185 -7.99 -11.55 0.51
C LYS A 185 -8.85 -10.88 1.58
N LEU A 186 -8.27 -10.51 2.72
CA LEU A 186 -9.01 -9.82 3.79
C LEU A 186 -9.46 -8.43 3.35
N GLN A 187 -8.61 -7.69 2.63
CA GLN A 187 -8.95 -6.37 2.11
C GLN A 187 -10.07 -6.44 1.07
N ALA A 188 -10.00 -7.41 0.14
CA ALA A 188 -11.07 -7.65 -0.84
C ALA A 188 -12.41 -7.98 -0.15
N ALA A 189 -12.41 -8.87 0.85
CA ALA A 189 -13.63 -9.21 1.60
C ALA A 189 -14.20 -8.01 2.38
N LYS A 190 -13.34 -7.14 2.91
CA LYS A 190 -13.79 -5.90 3.57
C LYS A 190 -14.45 -4.95 2.57
N LEU A 191 -13.83 -4.74 1.41
CA LEU A 191 -14.36 -3.88 0.36
C LEU A 191 -15.71 -4.39 -0.15
N GLU A 192 -15.83 -5.69 -0.42
CA GLU A 192 -17.09 -6.31 -0.85
C GLU A 192 -18.21 -6.13 0.19
N ASN A 193 -17.91 -6.31 1.48
CA ASN A 193 -18.86 -6.09 2.56
C ASN A 193 -19.29 -4.61 2.68
N GLU A 194 -18.35 -3.68 2.52
CA GLU A 194 -18.65 -2.24 2.52
C GLU A 194 -19.54 -1.84 1.33
N GLU A 195 -19.24 -2.36 0.14
CA GLU A 195 -20.09 -2.15 -1.05
C GLU A 195 -21.49 -2.72 -0.87
N ASN A 196 -21.61 -3.94 -0.32
CA ASN A 196 -22.91 -4.54 -0.03
C ASN A 196 -23.71 -3.73 0.98
N ARG A 197 -23.08 -3.25 2.06
CA ARG A 197 -23.71 -2.35 3.05
C ARG A 197 -24.15 -1.02 2.42
N ALA A 198 -23.33 -0.44 1.54
CA ALA A 198 -23.68 0.78 0.83
C ALA A 198 -24.90 0.57 -0.10
N ARG A 199 -24.96 -0.57 -0.80
CA ARG A 199 -26.10 -0.94 -1.64
C ARG A 199 -27.38 -1.16 -0.83
N GLU A 200 -27.28 -1.84 0.31
CA GLU A 200 -28.42 -2.02 1.23
C GLU A 200 -28.94 -0.69 1.78
N ARG A 201 -28.03 0.22 2.13
CA ARG A 201 -28.39 1.58 2.57
C ARG A 201 -29.15 2.35 1.49
N ARG A 202 -28.65 2.37 0.25
CA ARG A 202 -29.35 3.00 -0.89
C ARG A 202 -30.74 2.41 -1.13
N ALA A 203 -30.87 1.08 -1.02
CA ALA A 203 -32.18 0.45 -1.14
C ALA A 203 -33.15 0.82 -0.01
N ALA A 204 -32.65 1.05 1.21
CA ALA A 204 -33.46 1.57 2.31
C ALA A 204 -33.84 3.05 2.09
N GLU A 205 -32.92 3.85 1.54
CA GLU A 205 -33.16 5.24 1.14
C GLU A 205 -34.23 5.33 0.04
N ASP A 206 -34.21 4.43 -0.95
CA ASP A 206 -35.26 4.33 -1.98
C ASP A 206 -36.66 4.15 -1.33
N LEU A 207 -36.78 3.23 -0.38
CA LEU A 207 -38.05 2.96 0.32
C LEU A 207 -38.49 4.15 1.19
N GLU A 208 -37.56 4.77 1.90
CA GLU A 208 -37.84 5.94 2.73
C GLU A 208 -38.24 7.15 1.88
N SER A 209 -37.61 7.32 0.73
CA SER A 209 -37.95 8.33 -0.27
C SER A 209 -39.38 8.14 -0.77
N LEU A 210 -39.78 6.91 -1.13
CA LEU A 210 -41.18 6.62 -1.48
C LEU A 210 -42.15 6.88 -0.33
N ARG A 211 -41.79 6.54 0.92
CA ARG A 211 -42.64 6.81 2.09
C ARG A 211 -42.93 8.30 2.26
N LYS A 212 -41.98 9.16 1.90
CA LYS A 212 -42.10 10.62 1.95
C LYS A 212 -42.73 11.21 0.68
N SER A 213 -42.96 10.41 -0.36
CA SER A 213 -43.54 10.85 -1.62
C SER A 213 -45.03 10.54 -1.66
N LYS A 214 -45.76 11.19 -2.56
CA LYS A 214 -47.16 10.85 -2.87
C LYS A 214 -47.29 9.62 -3.78
N TYR A 215 -46.19 9.14 -4.35
CA TYR A 215 -46.14 7.99 -5.26
C TYR A 215 -45.73 6.71 -4.53
N ASN A 216 -46.14 5.56 -5.06
CA ASN A 216 -45.86 4.25 -4.47
C ASN A 216 -44.74 3.47 -5.18
N THR A 217 -44.17 4.00 -6.26
CA THR A 217 -43.11 3.39 -7.05
C THR A 217 -42.20 4.47 -7.67
N PHE A 218 -40.99 4.07 -8.06
CA PHE A 218 -40.18 4.83 -8.99
C PHE A 218 -40.40 4.37 -10.42
N VAL A 219 -40.26 5.30 -11.36
CA VAL A 219 -39.96 5.03 -12.78
C VAL A 219 -38.47 5.30 -12.99
N TYR A 220 -37.78 4.41 -13.67
CA TYR A 220 -36.33 4.48 -13.87
C TYR A 220 -35.91 4.32 -15.32
N LEU A 221 -34.71 4.81 -15.60
CA LEU A 221 -33.98 4.64 -16.84
C LEU A 221 -32.60 4.03 -16.52
N MET A 222 -32.33 2.84 -17.06
CA MET A 222 -31.02 2.18 -16.97
C MET A 222 -30.42 2.00 -18.37
N GLU A 223 -29.10 1.95 -18.44
CA GLU A 223 -28.33 1.75 -19.67
C GLU A 223 -27.56 0.43 -19.58
N ASP A 224 -27.59 -0.39 -20.63
CA ASP A 224 -26.65 -1.51 -20.82
C ASP A 224 -25.44 -1.00 -21.62
N LEU A 225 -24.31 -0.80 -20.94
CA LEU A 225 -23.11 -0.20 -21.56
C LEU A 225 -22.48 -1.09 -22.65
N ARG A 226 -22.81 -2.39 -22.69
CA ARG A 226 -22.27 -3.31 -23.71
C ARG A 226 -22.85 -3.04 -25.10
N ASN A 227 -24.11 -2.61 -25.17
CA ASN A 227 -24.84 -2.47 -26.44
C ASN A 227 -25.57 -1.12 -26.60
N GLY A 228 -25.46 -0.22 -25.62
CA GLY A 228 -26.08 1.10 -25.64
C GLY A 228 -27.61 1.08 -25.57
N ARG A 229 -28.23 -0.03 -25.16
CA ARG A 229 -29.69 -0.15 -25.04
C ARG A 229 -30.16 0.39 -23.70
N TRP A 230 -31.39 0.86 -23.70
CA TRP A 230 -31.99 1.54 -22.57
C TRP A 230 -33.18 0.78 -22.02
N LYS A 231 -33.20 0.55 -20.71
CA LYS A 231 -34.34 -0.04 -20.02
C LYS A 231 -35.18 1.04 -19.36
N ILE A 232 -36.46 1.09 -19.71
CA ILE A 232 -37.46 1.89 -19.01
C ILE A 232 -38.29 0.93 -18.17
N GLY A 233 -38.32 1.13 -16.86
CA GLY A 233 -39.10 0.27 -15.98
C GLY A 233 -39.49 0.95 -14.69
N GLN A 234 -40.10 0.17 -13.80
CA GLN A 234 -40.53 0.66 -12.49
C GLN A 234 -40.13 -0.29 -11.36
N SER A 235 -39.89 0.25 -10.17
CA SER A 235 -39.54 -0.52 -8.97
C SER A 235 -39.75 0.31 -7.71
N ARG A 236 -40.05 -0.35 -6.59
CA ARG A 236 -40.00 0.27 -5.26
C ARG A 236 -38.57 0.47 -4.73
N THR A 237 -37.62 -0.31 -5.25
CA THR A 237 -36.19 -0.22 -4.92
C THR A 237 -35.38 -0.32 -6.22
N PRO A 238 -35.31 0.77 -7.00
CA PRO A 238 -34.54 0.80 -8.25
C PRO A 238 -33.10 0.31 -8.06
N THR A 239 -32.46 0.61 -6.92
CA THR A 239 -31.11 0.14 -6.60
C THR A 239 -31.03 -1.40 -6.49
N LYS A 240 -32.01 -2.05 -5.85
CA LYS A 240 -32.06 -3.53 -5.81
C LYS A 240 -32.34 -4.11 -7.19
N ARG A 241 -33.17 -3.43 -7.99
CA ARG A 241 -33.51 -3.87 -9.35
C ARG A 241 -32.30 -3.81 -10.27
N GLU A 242 -31.48 -2.76 -10.18
CA GLU A 242 -30.20 -2.66 -10.87
C GLU A 242 -29.31 -3.85 -10.57
N ARG A 243 -29.13 -4.19 -9.28
CA ARG A 243 -28.34 -5.35 -8.84
C ARG A 243 -28.85 -6.67 -9.43
N THR A 244 -30.16 -6.90 -9.44
CA THR A 244 -30.75 -8.11 -10.05
C THR A 244 -30.46 -8.20 -11.54
N LEU A 245 -30.39 -7.07 -12.24
CA LEU A 245 -30.01 -7.07 -13.66
C LEU A 245 -28.50 -7.25 -13.83
N GLN A 246 -27.70 -6.67 -12.93
CA GLN A 246 -26.24 -6.82 -12.92
C GLN A 246 -25.75 -8.25 -12.64
N SER A 247 -26.57 -9.10 -11.99
CA SER A 247 -26.21 -10.53 -11.86
C SER A 247 -26.23 -11.28 -13.19
N GLU A 248 -26.93 -10.77 -14.20
CA GLU A 248 -26.92 -11.31 -15.56
C GLU A 248 -25.99 -10.50 -16.48
N VAL A 249 -25.97 -9.17 -16.33
CA VAL A 249 -25.17 -8.23 -17.16
C VAL A 249 -24.57 -7.14 -16.26
N PRO A 250 -23.33 -7.33 -15.75
CA PRO A 250 -22.69 -6.41 -14.80
C PRO A 250 -22.59 -4.95 -15.28
N GLU A 251 -22.61 -4.72 -16.59
CA GLU A 251 -22.44 -3.42 -17.24
C GLU A 251 -23.73 -2.58 -17.29
N ILE A 252 -24.83 -3.04 -16.67
CA ILE A 252 -26.06 -2.26 -16.54
C ILE A 252 -25.89 -1.18 -15.46
N VAL A 253 -26.20 0.07 -15.79
CA VAL A 253 -26.08 1.21 -14.87
C VAL A 253 -27.36 2.02 -14.78
N MET A 254 -27.73 2.45 -13.57
CA MET A 254 -28.81 3.40 -13.33
C MET A 254 -28.43 4.81 -13.77
N ARG A 255 -29.24 5.43 -14.63
CA ARG A 255 -29.04 6.82 -15.07
C ARG A 255 -30.04 7.79 -14.48
N LEU A 256 -31.26 7.32 -14.23
CA LEU A 256 -32.35 8.13 -13.66
C LEU A 256 -33.29 7.22 -12.85
N SER A 257 -33.73 7.70 -11.69
CA SER A 257 -34.92 7.16 -11.02
C SER A 257 -35.71 8.30 -10.36
N ILE A 258 -37.03 8.26 -10.47
CA ILE A 258 -37.91 9.30 -9.91
C ILE A 258 -39.22 8.68 -9.42
N PRO A 259 -39.70 9.02 -8.20
CA PRO A 259 -41.03 8.62 -7.77
C PRO A 259 -42.08 9.19 -8.72
N ALA A 260 -42.88 8.31 -9.31
CA ALA A 260 -43.90 8.68 -10.29
C ALA A 260 -45.00 7.61 -10.36
N ASP A 261 -46.11 7.93 -11.00
CA ASP A 261 -47.21 6.98 -11.18
C ASP A 261 -46.83 5.89 -12.19
N ILE A 262 -47.33 4.67 -11.96
CA ILE A 262 -47.19 3.51 -12.86
C ILE A 262 -47.68 3.85 -14.27
N VAL A 263 -48.69 4.73 -14.40
CA VAL A 263 -49.21 5.18 -15.69
C VAL A 263 -48.15 5.91 -16.52
N GLU A 264 -47.18 6.56 -15.89
CA GLU A 264 -46.13 7.28 -16.62
C GLU A 264 -45.14 6.34 -17.31
N GLU A 265 -44.80 5.19 -16.69
CA GLU A 265 -44.00 4.14 -17.33
C GLU A 265 -44.71 3.58 -18.57
N LYS A 266 -46.02 3.29 -18.44
CA LYS A 266 -46.83 2.80 -19.56
C LYS A 266 -46.88 3.81 -20.71
N ARG A 267 -47.00 5.11 -20.40
CA ARG A 267 -46.96 6.17 -21.42
C ARG A 267 -45.62 6.23 -22.15
N LEU A 268 -44.50 6.09 -21.43
CA LEU A 268 -43.18 6.02 -22.05
C LEU A 268 -43.05 4.79 -22.96
N HIS A 269 -43.53 3.63 -22.50
CA HIS A 269 -43.54 2.41 -23.30
C HIS A 269 -44.37 2.53 -24.56
N SER A 270 -45.57 3.11 -24.49
CA SER A 270 -46.43 3.36 -25.66
C SER A 270 -45.78 4.33 -26.64
N ARG A 271 -45.18 5.41 -26.14
CA ARG A 271 -44.48 6.40 -26.98
C ARG A 271 -43.33 5.78 -27.77
N TYR A 272 -42.52 4.94 -27.11
CA TYR A 272 -41.33 4.34 -27.70
C TYR A 272 -41.54 2.88 -28.16
N ALA A 273 -42.79 2.45 -28.34
CA ALA A 273 -43.11 1.09 -28.76
C ALA A 273 -42.42 0.69 -30.08
N HIS A 274 -42.32 1.64 -31.02
CA HIS A 274 -41.64 1.47 -32.30
C HIS A 274 -40.10 1.33 -32.19
N LYS A 275 -39.51 1.64 -31.02
CA LYS A 275 -38.08 1.52 -30.71
C LYS A 275 -37.77 0.40 -29.72
N ARG A 276 -38.78 -0.39 -29.35
CA ARG A 276 -38.63 -1.53 -28.45
C ARG A 276 -37.85 -2.63 -29.16
N VAL A 277 -36.75 -3.07 -28.55
CA VAL A 277 -35.90 -4.14 -29.08
C VAL A 277 -36.32 -5.49 -28.51
N ARG A 278 -36.39 -5.61 -27.19
CA ARG A 278 -36.82 -6.84 -26.50
C ARG A 278 -37.33 -6.53 -25.10
N GLY A 279 -38.55 -6.97 -24.79
CA GLY A 279 -39.16 -6.71 -23.47
C GLY A 279 -39.24 -5.21 -23.19
N GLU A 280 -38.58 -4.78 -22.11
CA GLU A 280 -38.55 -3.37 -21.66
C GLU A 280 -37.29 -2.63 -22.12
N TRP A 281 -36.55 -3.15 -23.11
CA TRP A 281 -35.34 -2.53 -23.67
C TRP A 281 -35.64 -1.82 -24.98
N PHE A 282 -35.11 -0.60 -25.11
CA PHE A 282 -35.37 0.34 -26.20
C PHE A 282 -34.06 0.87 -26.80
N SER A 283 -34.09 1.21 -28.08
CA SER A 283 -33.00 1.90 -28.78
C SER A 283 -33.28 3.41 -28.80
N LEU A 284 -32.82 4.13 -27.78
CA LEU A 284 -33.11 5.56 -27.59
C LEU A 284 -31.95 6.45 -28.03
N THR A 285 -32.26 7.54 -28.71
CA THR A 285 -31.31 8.61 -29.05
C THR A 285 -31.05 9.55 -27.85
N HIS A 286 -29.98 10.35 -27.89
CA HIS A 286 -29.68 11.33 -26.84
C HIS A 286 -30.84 12.33 -26.64
N GLU A 287 -31.47 12.80 -27.70
CA GLU A 287 -32.64 13.70 -27.63
C GLU A 287 -33.81 13.07 -26.88
N GLU A 288 -34.07 11.78 -27.11
CA GLU A 288 -35.13 11.04 -26.44
C GLU A 288 -34.82 10.79 -24.97
N GLN A 289 -33.56 10.54 -24.65
CA GLN A 289 -33.10 10.41 -23.26
C GLN A 289 -33.34 11.73 -22.50
N VAL A 290 -32.94 12.88 -23.07
CA VAL A 290 -33.22 14.20 -22.50
C VAL A 290 -34.72 14.45 -22.36
N TRP A 291 -35.50 14.06 -23.39
CA TRP A 291 -36.95 14.20 -23.35
C TRP A 291 -37.58 13.37 -22.24
N ILE A 292 -37.12 12.12 -22.00
CA ILE A 292 -37.62 11.28 -20.90
C ILE A 292 -37.36 11.94 -19.55
N VAL A 293 -36.15 12.47 -19.34
CA VAL A 293 -35.81 13.20 -18.11
C VAL A 293 -36.75 14.39 -17.92
N TYR A 294 -36.97 15.19 -18.97
CA TYR A 294 -37.90 16.32 -18.94
C TYR A 294 -39.36 15.88 -18.66
N PHE A 295 -39.82 14.83 -19.35
CA PHE A 295 -41.16 14.29 -19.23
C PHE A 295 -41.46 13.84 -17.80
N LEU A 296 -40.53 13.09 -17.20
CA LEU A 296 -40.66 12.59 -15.84
C LEU A 296 -40.50 13.71 -14.81
N LYS A 297 -39.59 14.67 -15.02
CA LYS A 297 -39.45 15.85 -14.13
C LYS A 297 -40.77 16.64 -13.99
N LYS A 298 -41.59 16.68 -15.03
CA LYS A 298 -42.90 17.36 -14.99
C LYS A 298 -44.00 16.57 -14.28
N ARG A 299 -43.82 15.26 -14.05
CA ARG A 299 -44.89 14.34 -13.61
C ARG A 299 -44.55 13.49 -12.40
N GLY A 300 -43.29 13.52 -11.96
CA GLY A 300 -42.80 12.83 -10.79
C GLY A 300 -42.39 13.79 -9.66
N ASP A 301 -41.86 13.20 -8.60
CA ASP A 301 -41.35 13.90 -7.42
C ASP A 301 -39.88 14.28 -7.62
N THR A 302 -39.63 15.51 -8.05
CA THR A 302 -38.28 15.98 -8.40
C THR A 302 -37.36 16.16 -7.20
N GLU A 303 -37.91 16.38 -6.00
CA GLU A 303 -37.11 16.52 -4.77
C GLU A 303 -36.42 15.21 -4.40
N ARG A 304 -36.97 14.09 -4.86
CA ARG A 304 -36.57 12.73 -4.54
C ARG A 304 -36.03 11.96 -5.75
N MET A 305 -35.71 12.68 -6.82
CA MET A 305 -35.15 12.13 -8.04
C MET A 305 -33.66 11.87 -7.89
N PHE A 306 -33.21 10.71 -8.35
CA PHE A 306 -31.81 10.44 -8.63
C PHE A 306 -31.55 10.64 -10.13
N ILE A 307 -30.45 11.32 -10.46
CA ILE A 307 -29.94 11.45 -11.83
C ILE A 307 -28.41 11.39 -11.81
N ASP A 308 -27.85 10.63 -12.75
CA ASP A 308 -26.42 10.67 -13.04
C ASP A 308 -26.09 11.94 -13.83
N TYR A 309 -25.57 12.95 -13.14
CA TYR A 309 -25.24 14.25 -13.74
C TYR A 309 -24.07 14.18 -14.74
N VAL A 310 -23.15 13.22 -14.59
CA VAL A 310 -22.03 13.06 -15.53
C VAL A 310 -22.57 12.55 -16.86
N TRP A 311 -23.40 11.53 -16.82
CA TRP A 311 -24.10 11.04 -18.01
C TRP A 311 -25.01 12.14 -18.59
N PHE A 312 -25.86 12.74 -17.78
CA PHE A 312 -26.84 13.71 -18.26
C PHE A 312 -26.18 14.93 -18.91
N GLY A 313 -25.06 15.41 -18.36
CA GLY A 313 -24.23 16.43 -18.98
C GLY A 313 -23.72 16.02 -20.36
N LYS A 314 -23.13 14.82 -20.49
CA LYS A 314 -22.68 14.30 -21.80
C LYS A 314 -23.82 14.21 -22.82
N THR A 315 -24.99 13.78 -22.38
CA THR A 315 -26.18 13.67 -23.24
C THR A 315 -26.69 15.04 -23.68
N CYS A 316 -26.66 16.06 -22.82
CA CYS A 316 -27.16 17.40 -23.13
C CYS A 316 -26.22 18.21 -24.03
N PHE A 317 -24.90 18.03 -23.88
CA PHE A 317 -23.90 18.85 -24.60
C PHE A 317 -23.27 18.12 -25.80
N GLY A 318 -23.64 16.86 -26.06
CA GLY A 318 -23.06 16.04 -27.11
C GLY A 318 -21.61 15.64 -26.82
N SER A 319 -21.19 14.48 -27.32
CA SER A 319 -19.83 13.94 -27.12
C SER A 319 -18.73 14.67 -27.93
N SER A 320 -18.82 15.98 -28.11
CA SER A 320 -17.76 16.77 -28.78
C SER A 320 -16.63 17.19 -27.84
N PHE A 321 -16.58 16.67 -26.61
CA PHE A 321 -15.55 16.96 -25.60
C PHE A 321 -14.79 15.70 -25.15
N THR A 322 -14.30 14.91 -26.11
CA THR A 322 -13.22 13.94 -25.84
C THR A 322 -12.26 13.86 -27.04
N SER A 323 -11.41 14.87 -27.18
CA SER A 323 -10.00 14.65 -27.52
C SER A 323 -9.20 15.83 -26.97
N THR A 324 -8.00 15.56 -26.47
CA THR A 324 -7.04 16.51 -25.86
C THR A 324 -7.19 16.76 -24.35
N ILE A 325 -7.10 15.70 -23.54
CA ILE A 325 -6.20 15.72 -22.37
C ILE A 325 -5.51 14.35 -22.34
N ALA A 326 -4.63 14.15 -23.32
CA ALA A 326 -3.45 13.31 -23.16
C ALA A 326 -2.28 14.23 -23.53
N GLU A 327 -1.26 14.23 -22.66
CA GLU A 327 0.04 14.92 -22.78
C GLU A 327 0.10 16.42 -22.47
N LYS A 328 0.62 16.69 -21.25
CA LYS A 328 1.38 17.84 -20.71
C LYS A 328 0.98 17.96 -19.22
N GLU A 329 1.79 17.66 -18.21
CA GLU A 329 3.24 17.47 -18.04
C GLU A 329 3.49 16.38 -16.98
#